data_AF-A0A1L8DHV8-F1
#
_entry.id   AF-A0A1L8DHV8-F1
#
_cell.length_a   1.000
_cell.length_b   1.000
_cell.length_c   1.000
_cell.angle_alpha   90.00
_cell.angle_beta   90.00
_cell.angle_gamma   90.00
#
_symmetry.space_group_name_H-M   'P 1'
#
loop_
_entity.id
_entity.type
_entity.pdbx_description
1 polymer ?
#
loop_
_entity_poly.entity_id
_entity_poly.type
_entity_poly.pdbx_seq_one_letter_code
_entity_poly.pdbx_strand_id
1 'polypeptide(L)'
;MASSSNGNGNLLDEFEESFQACLHALAKEEPSTEIDKDALKLEVDQTTTKFIHLARQMEAFFLQKRFLLSVLKPELVLKEENLDLRYEIQRKDELIRKHYDKIDQWKSLLMDQQPMAAQATGGMQGTTDMRNMPGAGTAGPMMGGGAPGGHMGGPAGGGVLPQGPPSGMGLPGMPGPMQSFNKLVKR
;
A
#
# COMPACT_ATOMS: atom_id res chain seq x y z
N MET A 1 36.76 -15.13 -1.48
CA MET A 1 37.20 -16.48 -1.07
C MET A 1 35.99 -17.18 -0.47
N ALA A 2 35.51 -18.25 -1.09
CA ALA A 2 34.44 -19.08 -0.51
C ALA A 2 35.11 -20.13 0.37
N SER A 3 34.87 -20.06 1.69
CA SER A 3 35.35 -21.10 2.59
C SER A 3 34.50 -22.35 2.39
N SER A 4 35.21 -23.44 2.19
CA SER A 4 34.76 -24.78 1.86
C SER A 4 33.67 -25.31 2.81
N SER A 5 32.59 -25.84 2.25
CA SER A 5 31.73 -26.79 2.96
C SER A 5 32.51 -28.11 3.08
N ASN A 6 33.11 -28.34 4.23
CA ASN A 6 33.79 -29.60 4.53
C ASN A 6 33.02 -30.36 5.62
N GLY A 7 31.75 -30.61 5.35
CA GLY A 7 30.86 -31.50 6.09
C GLY A 7 30.06 -32.28 5.06
N ASN A 8 30.05 -33.61 5.15
CA ASN A 8 29.52 -34.52 4.13
C ASN A 8 27.97 -34.61 4.12
N GLY A 9 27.27 -33.62 4.68
CA GLY A 9 25.82 -33.52 4.80
C GLY A 9 25.27 -32.32 4.02
N ASN A 10 24.05 -32.44 3.52
CA ASN A 10 23.32 -31.31 2.96
C ASN A 10 22.97 -30.32 4.09
N LEU A 11 23.14 -29.02 3.87
CA LEU A 11 22.88 -27.97 4.88
C LEU A 11 21.47 -28.08 5.48
N LEU A 12 20.49 -28.46 4.66
CA LEU A 12 19.13 -28.69 5.11
C LEU A 12 19.02 -29.86 6.09
N ASP A 13 19.76 -30.94 5.85
CA ASP A 13 19.76 -32.14 6.69
C ASP A 13 20.39 -31.81 8.06
N GLU A 14 21.51 -31.07 8.07
CA GLU A 14 22.15 -30.61 9.31
C GLU A 14 21.24 -29.67 10.11
N PHE A 15 20.53 -28.77 9.42
CA PHE A 15 19.55 -27.90 10.05
C PHE A 15 18.39 -28.70 10.65
N GLU A 16 17.83 -29.65 9.92
CA GLU A 16 16.74 -30.50 10.39
C GLU A 16 17.17 -31.32 11.61
N GLU A 17 18.35 -31.92 11.57
CA GLU A 17 18.92 -32.65 12.72
C GLU A 17 19.07 -31.74 13.94
N SER A 18 19.59 -30.52 13.75
CA SER A 18 19.74 -29.56 14.86
C SER A 18 18.40 -29.09 15.44
N PHE A 19 17.37 -28.97 14.59
CA PHE A 19 16.02 -28.64 15.01
C PHE A 19 15.41 -29.76 15.86
N GLN A 20 15.53 -31.00 15.40
CA GLN A 20 15.07 -32.18 16.13
C GLN A 20 15.80 -32.32 17.48
N ALA A 21 17.13 -32.13 17.49
CA ALA A 21 17.92 -32.16 18.72
C ALA A 21 17.51 -31.06 19.71
N CYS A 22 17.25 -29.84 19.22
CA CYS A 22 16.79 -28.74 20.05
C CYS A 22 15.40 -29.02 20.64
N LEU A 23 14.45 -29.53 19.85
CA LEU A 23 13.13 -29.92 20.34
C LEU A 23 13.22 -31.05 21.36
N HIS A 24 14.04 -32.06 21.10
CA HIS A 24 14.22 -33.19 21.99
C HIS A 24 14.79 -32.75 23.35
N ALA A 25 15.81 -31.88 23.36
CA ALA A 25 16.38 -31.33 24.58
C ALA A 25 15.34 -30.55 25.41
N LEU A 26 14.46 -29.79 24.75
CA LEU A 26 13.38 -29.04 25.41
C LEU A 26 12.21 -29.91 25.90
N ALA A 27 12.01 -31.08 25.29
CA ALA A 27 10.92 -31.99 25.63
C ALA A 27 11.29 -33.02 26.72
N LYS A 28 12.55 -33.06 27.16
CA LYS A 28 12.98 -33.92 28.26
C LYS A 28 12.27 -33.54 29.56
N GLU A 29 11.90 -34.55 30.35
CA GLU A 29 11.34 -34.32 31.68
C GLU A 29 12.38 -33.67 32.62
N GLU A 30 11.90 -32.81 33.51
CA GLU A 30 12.73 -32.14 34.51
C GLU A 30 13.39 -33.18 35.44
N PRO A 31 14.73 -33.17 35.57
CA PRO A 31 15.41 -34.18 36.34
C PRO A 31 15.28 -33.93 37.84
N SER A 32 15.35 -35.01 38.62
CA SER A 32 15.12 -34.99 40.07
C SER A 32 16.30 -34.45 40.88
N THR A 33 17.52 -34.43 40.31
CA THR A 33 18.74 -33.95 40.98
C THR A 33 19.24 -32.63 40.40
N GLU A 34 19.92 -31.82 41.21
CA GLU A 34 20.44 -30.51 40.81
C GLU A 34 21.56 -30.61 39.75
N ILE A 35 22.42 -31.63 39.84
CA ILE A 35 23.50 -31.88 38.87
C ILE A 35 22.90 -32.19 37.48
N ASP A 36 21.82 -32.97 37.44
CA ASP A 36 21.15 -33.32 36.19
C ASP A 36 20.42 -32.11 35.58
N LYS A 37 19.93 -31.16 36.40
CA LYS A 37 19.34 -29.90 35.92
C LYS A 37 20.35 -29.02 35.22
N ASP A 38 21.54 -28.88 35.80
CA ASP A 38 22.63 -28.11 35.20
C ASP A 38 23.12 -28.75 33.88
N ALA A 39 23.18 -30.09 33.85
CA ALA A 39 23.51 -30.83 32.63
C ALA A 39 22.45 -30.64 31.53
N LEU A 40 21.16 -30.73 31.88
CA LEU A 40 20.06 -30.51 30.95
C LEU A 40 20.06 -29.07 30.42
N LYS A 41 20.27 -28.09 31.29
CA LYS A 41 20.37 -26.68 30.90
C LYS A 41 21.50 -26.45 29.90
N LEU A 42 22.68 -27.03 30.17
CA LEU A 42 23.82 -26.95 29.26
C LEU A 42 23.51 -27.60 27.90
N GLU A 43 22.84 -28.76 27.89
CA GLU A 43 22.42 -29.43 26.66
C GLU A 43 21.46 -28.55 25.85
N VAL A 44 20.44 -27.98 26.48
CA VAL A 44 19.48 -27.06 25.86
C VAL A 44 20.19 -25.85 25.26
N ASP A 45 21.10 -25.23 25.99
CA ASP A 45 21.86 -24.07 25.52
C ASP A 45 22.73 -24.42 24.29
N GLN A 46 23.38 -25.60 24.31
CA GLN A 46 24.19 -26.08 23.20
C GLN A 46 23.36 -26.38 21.96
N THR A 47 22.26 -27.14 22.08
CA THR A 47 21.41 -27.49 20.95
C THR A 47 20.73 -26.26 20.36
N THR A 48 20.30 -25.32 21.21
CA THR A 48 19.69 -24.05 20.79
C THR A 48 20.69 -23.19 20.02
N THR A 49 21.92 -23.07 20.52
CA THR A 49 22.98 -22.30 19.85
C THR A 49 23.33 -22.90 18.49
N LYS A 50 23.47 -24.23 18.41
CA LYS A 50 23.73 -24.93 17.15
C LYS A 50 22.60 -24.71 16.14
N PHE A 51 21.34 -24.86 16.57
CA PHE A 51 20.17 -24.61 15.73
C PHE A 51 20.13 -23.18 15.19
N ILE A 52 20.36 -22.18 16.05
CA ILE A 52 20.40 -20.76 15.62
C ILE A 52 21.51 -20.52 14.59
N HIS A 53 22.68 -21.14 14.75
CA HIS A 53 23.76 -21.01 13.80
C HIS A 53 23.37 -21.54 12.41
N LEU A 54 22.81 -22.76 12.37
CA LEU A 54 22.36 -23.38 11.13
C LEU A 54 21.17 -22.64 10.50
N ALA A 55 20.24 -22.10 11.30
CA ALA A 55 19.15 -21.25 10.83
C ALA A 55 19.68 -20.02 10.07
N ARG A 56 20.67 -19.33 10.66
CA ARG A 56 21.33 -18.19 10.02
C ARG A 56 22.09 -18.59 8.76
N GLN A 57 22.72 -19.76 8.76
CA GLN A 57 23.40 -20.28 7.58
C GLN A 57 22.41 -20.60 6.44
N MET A 58 21.25 -21.17 6.75
CA MET A 58 20.16 -21.38 5.79
C MET A 58 19.61 -20.07 5.25
N GLU A 59 19.37 -19.08 6.11
CA GLU A 59 18.94 -17.74 5.68
C GLU A 59 19.95 -17.14 4.69
N ALA A 60 21.25 -17.15 5.04
CA ALA A 60 22.30 -16.65 4.17
C ALA A 60 22.36 -17.40 2.83
N PHE A 61 22.20 -18.73 2.85
CA PHE A 61 22.13 -19.55 1.65
C PHE A 61 20.97 -19.12 0.73
N PHE A 62 19.76 -18.98 1.26
CA PHE A 62 18.61 -18.57 0.45
C PHE A 62 18.70 -17.14 -0.04
N LEU A 63 19.23 -16.21 0.77
CA LEU A 63 19.48 -14.84 0.32
C LEU A 63 20.49 -14.80 -0.83
N GLN A 64 21.57 -15.58 -0.74
CA GLN A 64 22.55 -15.69 -1.82
C GLN A 64 21.91 -16.27 -3.09
N LYS A 65 21.10 -17.33 -2.97
CA LYS A 65 20.38 -17.91 -4.12
C LYS A 65 19.40 -16.92 -4.74
N ARG A 66 18.66 -16.15 -3.92
CA ARG A 66 17.72 -15.12 -4.38
C ARG A 66 18.43 -14.00 -5.11
N PHE A 67 19.53 -13.50 -4.54
CA PHE A 67 20.39 -12.51 -5.21
C PHE A 67 20.92 -13.02 -6.55
N LEU A 68 21.38 -14.27 -6.59
CA LEU A 68 21.86 -14.88 -7.83
C LEU A 68 20.76 -14.96 -8.88
N LEU A 69 19.52 -15.29 -8.48
CA LEU A 69 18.37 -15.32 -9.39
C LEU A 69 18.01 -13.93 -9.92
N SER A 70 18.05 -12.88 -9.10
CA SER A 70 17.75 -11.52 -9.58
C SER A 70 18.77 -11.02 -10.60
N VAL A 71 20.04 -11.43 -10.47
CA VAL A 71 21.09 -11.06 -11.42
C VAL A 71 21.07 -11.93 -12.68
N LEU A 72 20.96 -13.26 -12.53
CA LEU A 72 21.09 -14.19 -13.66
C LEU A 72 19.78 -14.45 -14.41
N LYS A 73 18.64 -14.28 -13.75
CA LYS A 73 17.30 -14.57 -14.30
C LYS A 73 16.29 -13.46 -13.94
N PRO A 74 16.58 -12.18 -14.26
CA PRO A 74 15.68 -11.07 -13.93
C PRO A 74 14.28 -11.23 -14.54
N GLU A 75 14.18 -11.80 -15.75
CA GLU A 75 12.90 -12.09 -16.41
C GLU A 75 12.01 -13.07 -15.63
N LEU A 76 12.61 -14.00 -14.90
CA LEU A 76 11.86 -14.95 -14.08
C LEU A 76 11.28 -14.23 -12.85
N VAL A 77 12.08 -13.40 -12.20
CA VAL A 77 11.65 -12.59 -11.05
C VAL A 77 10.53 -11.63 -11.46
N LEU A 78 10.68 -10.93 -12.58
CA LEU A 78 9.65 -10.02 -13.10
C LEU A 78 8.35 -10.75 -13.44
N LYS A 79 8.42 -11.98 -13.95
CA LYS A 79 7.22 -12.79 -14.24
C LYS A 79 6.47 -13.18 -12.97
N GLU A 80 7.19 -13.55 -11.91
CA GLU A 80 6.60 -13.86 -10.60
C GLU A 80 5.93 -12.61 -10.01
N GLU A 81 6.62 -11.46 -9.99
CA GLU A 81 6.04 -10.20 -9.51
C GLU A 81 4.80 -9.78 -10.32
N ASN A 82 4.83 -9.96 -11.65
CA ASN A 82 3.68 -9.69 -12.50
C ASN A 82 2.49 -10.61 -12.19
N LEU A 83 2.75 -11.86 -11.83
CA LEU A 83 1.73 -12.82 -11.46
C LEU A 83 1.08 -12.44 -10.12
N ASP A 84 1.86 -12.01 -9.14
CA ASP A 84 1.34 -11.49 -7.87
C ASP A 84 0.47 -10.24 -8.07
N LEU A 85 0.93 -9.30 -8.91
CA LEU A 85 0.16 -8.11 -9.25
C LEU A 85 -1.16 -8.44 -9.94
N ARG A 86 -1.17 -9.44 -10.82
CA ARG A 86 -2.41 -9.91 -11.48
C ARG A 86 -3.40 -10.48 -10.48
N TYR A 87 -2.95 -11.28 -9.52
CA TYR A 87 -3.83 -11.79 -8.47
C TYR A 87 -4.36 -10.66 -7.57
N GLU A 88 -3.52 -9.69 -7.23
CA GLU A 88 -3.95 -8.55 -6.42
C GLU A 88 -4.97 -7.67 -7.14
N ILE A 89 -4.80 -7.43 -8.45
CA ILE A 89 -5.80 -6.73 -9.28
C ILE A 89 -7.11 -7.50 -9.27
N GLN A 90 -7.07 -8.81 -9.56
CA GLN A 90 -8.27 -9.64 -9.58
C GLN A 90 -9.02 -9.61 -8.23
N ARG A 91 -8.28 -9.69 -7.11
CA ARG A 91 -8.86 -9.57 -5.77
C ARG A 91 -9.53 -8.22 -5.54
N LYS A 92 -8.91 -7.13 -6.01
CA LYS A 92 -9.47 -5.77 -5.91
C LYS A 92 -10.70 -5.61 -6.79
N ASP A 93 -10.70 -6.12 -8.02
CA ASP A 93 -11.86 -6.09 -8.91
C ASP A 93 -13.06 -6.82 -8.30
N GLU A 94 -12.81 -7.96 -7.65
CA GLU A 94 -13.84 -8.71 -6.93
C GLU A 94 -14.43 -7.89 -5.76
N LEU A 95 -13.57 -7.20 -5.00
CA LEU A 95 -14.00 -6.36 -3.89
C LEU A 95 -14.82 -5.16 -4.39
N ILE A 96 -14.37 -4.52 -5.46
CA ILE A 96 -15.07 -3.41 -6.11
C ILE A 96 -16.45 -3.87 -6.58
N ARG A 97 -16.55 -5.03 -7.24
CA ARG A 97 -17.83 -5.60 -7.67
C ARG A 97 -18.80 -5.77 -6.51
N LYS A 98 -18.35 -6.37 -5.40
CA LYS A 98 -19.15 -6.53 -4.18
C LYS A 98 -19.63 -5.20 -3.59
N HIS A 99 -18.84 -4.14 -3.72
CA HIS A 99 -19.25 -2.80 -3.29
C HIS A 99 -20.32 -2.20 -4.21
N TYR A 100 -20.19 -2.36 -5.53
CA TYR A 100 -21.23 -1.95 -6.47
C TYR A 100 -22.54 -2.70 -6.22
N ASP A 101 -22.49 -4.01 -5.99
CA ASP A 101 -23.68 -4.80 -5.67
C ASP A 101 -24.39 -4.29 -4.41
N LYS A 102 -23.64 -3.95 -3.35
CA LYS A 102 -24.19 -3.36 -2.12
C LYS A 102 -24.80 -1.98 -2.37
N ILE A 103 -24.14 -1.14 -3.16
CA ILE A 103 -24.66 0.17 -3.52
C ILE A 103 -25.99 0.04 -4.26
N ASP A 104 -26.10 -0.90 -5.20
CA ASP A 104 -27.34 -1.09 -5.96
C ASP A 104 -28.45 -1.69 -5.10
N GLN A 105 -28.13 -2.56 -4.14
CA GLN A 105 -29.07 -2.99 -3.11
C GLN A 105 -29.58 -1.81 -2.28
N TRP A 106 -28.69 -0.93 -1.81
CA TRP A 106 -29.07 0.25 -1.03
C TRP A 106 -29.91 1.25 -1.84
N LYS A 107 -29.57 1.48 -3.11
CA LYS A 107 -30.38 2.31 -4.01
C LYS A 107 -31.79 1.73 -4.17
N SER A 108 -31.90 0.43 -4.40
CA SER A 108 -33.20 -0.25 -4.55
C SER A 108 -34.06 -0.09 -3.30
N LEU A 109 -33.48 -0.33 -2.11
CA LEU A 109 -34.18 -0.13 -0.83
C LEU A 109 -34.61 1.33 -0.59
N LEU A 110 -33.87 2.31 -1.10
CA LEU A 110 -34.24 3.73 -1.00
C LEU A 110 -35.36 4.10 -1.98
N MET A 111 -35.35 3.54 -3.19
CA MET A 111 -36.41 3.74 -4.18
C MET A 111 -37.74 3.14 -3.71
N ASP A 112 -37.71 1.95 -3.09
CA ASP A 112 -38.91 1.33 -2.51
C ASP A 112 -39.49 2.11 -1.33
N GLN A 113 -38.68 2.93 -0.67
CA GLN A 113 -39.08 3.76 0.47
C GLN A 113 -39.58 5.16 0.08
N GLN A 114 -39.37 5.62 -1.17
CA GLN A 114 -39.97 6.88 -1.63
C GLN A 114 -41.49 6.66 -1.77
N PRO A 115 -42.33 7.25 -0.89
CA PRO A 115 -43.76 7.21 -1.11
C PRO A 115 -44.07 8.00 -2.36
N MET A 116 -45.17 7.64 -3.01
CA MET A 116 -45.87 8.30 -4.10
C MET A 116 -46.28 9.76 -3.72
N ALA A 117 -45.34 10.62 -3.32
CA ALA A 117 -45.53 11.95 -2.77
C ALA A 117 -45.91 13.01 -3.83
N ALA A 118 -46.05 12.61 -5.09
CA ALA A 118 -46.41 13.48 -6.20
C ALA A 118 -47.86 13.37 -6.68
N GLN A 119 -48.72 12.56 -6.04
CA GLN A 119 -50.10 12.35 -6.53
C GLN A 119 -51.17 12.43 -5.43
N ALA A 120 -51.13 13.47 -4.58
CA ALA A 120 -52.20 13.72 -3.61
C ALA A 120 -52.43 15.21 -3.24
N THR A 121 -52.05 16.16 -4.10
CA THR A 121 -52.42 17.59 -3.92
C THR A 121 -53.21 18.11 -5.13
N GLY A 122 -54.25 17.36 -5.49
CA GLY A 122 -55.34 17.85 -6.32
C GLY A 122 -56.46 18.42 -5.44
N GLY A 123 -56.52 19.74 -5.34
CA GLY A 123 -57.75 20.48 -4.98
C GLY A 123 -57.81 21.08 -3.57
N MET A 124 -57.72 22.41 -3.48
CA MET A 124 -58.72 23.25 -2.78
C MET A 124 -58.46 24.73 -3.08
N GLN A 125 -59.50 25.42 -3.57
CA GLN A 125 -59.58 26.87 -3.79
C GLN A 125 -59.39 27.68 -2.49
N GLY A 126 -58.88 28.91 -2.61
CA GLY A 126 -58.91 29.91 -1.54
C GLY A 126 -58.47 31.29 -2.02
N THR A 127 -59.43 32.20 -2.14
CA THR A 127 -59.39 33.58 -2.64
C THR A 127 -58.64 34.56 -1.73
N THR A 128 -58.03 35.62 -2.27
CA THR A 128 -58.35 37.06 -1.97
C THR A 128 -57.32 38.04 -2.54
N ASP A 129 -57.83 38.99 -3.33
CA ASP A 129 -57.20 40.26 -3.70
C ASP A 129 -56.75 41.10 -2.48
N MET A 130 -55.63 41.81 -2.61
CA MET A 130 -55.58 43.21 -2.16
C MET A 130 -54.64 44.08 -2.99
N ARG A 131 -55.14 45.28 -3.29
CA ARG A 131 -54.82 46.19 -4.37
C ARG A 131 -54.47 47.54 -3.74
N ASN A 132 -53.35 48.15 -4.15
CA ASN A 132 -53.12 49.60 -4.24
C ASN A 132 -52.99 50.45 -2.93
N MET A 133 -51.83 51.13 -2.73
CA MET A 133 -51.59 52.61 -2.64
C MET A 133 -50.35 53.00 -1.75
N PRO A 134 -49.88 54.28 -1.62
CA PRO A 134 -48.67 54.79 -2.31
C PRO A 134 -47.63 55.58 -1.43
N GLY A 135 -46.44 55.82 -2.02
CA GLY A 135 -45.67 57.08 -2.06
C GLY A 135 -45.36 57.94 -0.82
N ALA A 136 -44.05 58.16 -0.55
CA ALA A 136 -43.37 59.45 -0.27
C ALA A 136 -41.86 59.16 -0.07
N GLY A 137 -40.94 59.58 -0.96
CA GLY A 137 -40.15 60.82 -0.87
C GLY A 137 -39.00 60.67 0.16
N THR A 138 -37.70 60.85 -0.11
CA THR A 138 -37.04 61.86 -0.95
C THR A 138 -35.55 61.51 -1.23
N ALA A 139 -35.14 61.76 -2.48
CA ALA A 139 -33.92 62.43 -2.96
C ALA A 139 -32.50 62.09 -2.43
N GLY A 140 -31.65 61.61 -3.35
CA GLY A 140 -30.19 61.83 -3.37
C GLY A 140 -29.52 61.09 -4.54
N PRO A 141 -28.59 61.68 -5.34
CA PRO A 141 -28.69 61.61 -6.80
C PRO A 141 -27.60 60.81 -7.57
N MET A 142 -27.99 60.37 -8.77
CA MET A 142 -27.28 60.37 -10.08
C MET A 142 -25.88 59.72 -10.20
N MET A 143 -25.47 59.03 -11.28
CA MET A 143 -25.95 58.71 -12.64
C MET A 143 -25.04 57.55 -13.10
N GLY A 144 -25.55 56.49 -13.73
CA GLY A 144 -25.74 56.44 -15.18
C GLY A 144 -24.42 56.06 -15.85
N GLY A 145 -24.19 54.80 -16.22
CA GLY A 145 -24.69 54.18 -17.46
C GLY A 145 -23.45 53.63 -18.21
N GLY A 146 -23.48 52.61 -19.03
CA GLY A 146 -24.53 51.77 -19.56
C GLY A 146 -23.88 50.54 -20.22
N ALA A 147 -24.70 49.52 -20.46
CA ALA A 147 -24.41 48.34 -21.28
C ALA A 147 -24.18 48.74 -22.77
N PRO A 148 -23.91 47.87 -23.78
CA PRO A 148 -24.51 46.52 -23.94
C PRO A 148 -23.69 45.44 -24.70
N GLY A 149 -24.23 44.21 -24.70
CA GLY A 149 -24.08 43.21 -25.78
C GLY A 149 -22.74 42.47 -25.81
N GLY A 150 -22.64 41.16 -26.01
CA GLY A 150 -23.52 40.21 -26.68
C GLY A 150 -22.70 39.46 -27.73
N HIS A 151 -22.93 38.15 -27.83
CA HIS A 151 -22.51 37.20 -28.89
C HIS A 151 -21.31 36.27 -28.63
N MET A 152 -21.66 34.98 -28.65
CA MET A 152 -21.04 33.85 -29.37
C MET A 152 -19.52 33.79 -29.57
N GLY A 153 -18.95 32.64 -29.23
CA GLY A 153 -17.76 32.12 -29.89
C GLY A 153 -17.08 31.01 -29.09
N GLY A 154 -17.09 29.80 -29.63
CA GLY A 154 -16.27 28.69 -29.14
C GLY A 154 -14.78 28.85 -29.50
N PRO A 155 -14.01 27.75 -29.61
CA PRO A 155 -12.99 27.39 -28.63
C PRO A 155 -11.55 27.58 -29.12
N ALA A 156 -10.65 28.02 -28.24
CA ALA A 156 -9.18 27.91 -28.29
C ALA A 156 -8.67 28.59 -27.02
N GLY A 157 -7.85 28.00 -26.15
CA GLY A 157 -6.49 27.58 -26.42
C GLY A 157 -5.55 28.49 -25.61
N GLY A 158 -4.79 27.88 -24.68
CA GLY A 158 -3.57 28.45 -24.08
C GLY A 158 -3.74 29.50 -22.97
N GLY A 159 -3.23 29.19 -21.76
CA GLY A 159 -3.12 30.19 -20.70
C GLY A 159 -2.68 29.68 -19.33
N VAL A 160 -1.38 29.42 -19.18
CA VAL A 160 -0.51 29.63 -17.99
C VAL A 160 -1.06 29.39 -16.57
N LEU A 161 -0.54 28.35 -15.90
CA LEU A 161 -0.56 28.17 -14.44
C LEU A 161 0.62 28.91 -13.78
N PRO A 162 0.45 29.44 -12.54
CA PRO A 162 1.48 30.23 -11.86
C PRO A 162 2.63 29.39 -11.28
N GLN A 163 3.82 29.98 -11.33
CA GLN A 163 5.13 29.47 -10.90
C GLN A 163 5.18 29.00 -9.44
N GLY A 164 5.81 27.83 -9.22
CA GLY A 164 6.35 27.44 -7.92
C GLY A 164 7.72 28.07 -7.64
N PRO A 165 8.17 28.09 -6.36
CA PRO A 165 9.35 28.83 -5.93
C PRO A 165 10.69 28.22 -6.41
N PRO A 166 11.78 29.00 -6.43
CA PRO A 166 12.98 28.71 -7.21
C PRO A 166 13.85 27.62 -6.56
N SER A 167 14.27 26.67 -7.39
CA SER A 167 15.38 25.76 -7.07
C SER A 167 16.69 26.54 -7.08
N GLY A 168 17.43 26.49 -5.98
CA GLY A 168 18.75 27.10 -5.88
C GLY A 168 19.61 26.46 -4.80
N MET A 169 20.50 25.55 -5.23
CA MET A 169 21.92 25.49 -4.90
C MET A 169 22.44 24.06 -5.09
N GLY A 170 23.30 23.90 -6.11
CA GLY A 170 23.99 22.65 -6.39
C GLY A 170 24.94 22.28 -5.25
N LEU A 171 24.72 21.10 -4.69
CA LEU A 171 25.69 20.41 -3.85
C LEU A 171 26.61 19.56 -4.75
N PRO A 172 27.93 19.54 -4.51
CA PRO A 172 28.87 18.77 -5.30
C PRO A 172 28.61 17.27 -5.14
N GLY A 173 28.69 16.56 -6.26
CA GLY A 173 28.15 15.22 -6.46
C GLY A 173 28.55 14.18 -5.41
N MET A 174 27.54 13.58 -4.78
CA MET A 174 27.67 12.26 -4.17
C MET A 174 27.67 11.20 -5.28
N PRO A 175 28.70 10.33 -5.35
CA PRO A 175 28.69 9.23 -6.30
C PRO A 175 27.62 8.21 -5.86
N GLY A 176 26.68 7.95 -6.75
CA GLY A 176 25.65 6.92 -6.53
C GLY A 176 26.26 5.51 -6.35
N PRO A 177 25.50 4.57 -5.78
CA PRO A 177 25.98 3.25 -5.33
C PRO A 177 26.58 2.36 -6.43
N MET A 178 26.41 2.72 -7.69
CA MET A 178 27.02 2.05 -8.85
C MET A 178 28.52 2.33 -9.05
N GLN A 179 29.04 3.47 -8.58
CA GLN A 179 30.45 3.82 -8.84
C GLN A 179 31.45 3.15 -7.88
N SER A 180 30.97 2.64 -6.73
CA SER A 180 31.79 1.93 -5.75
C SER A 180 32.19 0.52 -6.21
N PHE A 181 31.42 -0.09 -7.11
CA PHE A 181 31.68 -1.45 -7.59
C PHE A 181 32.90 -1.54 -8.52
N ASN A 182 33.11 -0.53 -9.38
CA ASN A 182 34.23 -0.54 -10.32
C ASN A 182 35.61 -0.32 -9.68
N LYS A 183 35.67 0.23 -8.44
CA LYS A 183 36.94 0.43 -7.73
C LYS A 183 37.42 -0.81 -6.95
N LEU A 184 36.56 -1.81 -6.72
CA LEU A 184 36.91 -3.00 -5.95
C LEU A 184 37.40 -4.18 -6.81
N VAL A 185 37.18 -4.13 -8.13
CA VAL A 185 37.58 -5.21 -9.07
C VAL A 185 39.02 -5.04 -9.60
N LYS A 186 39.69 -3.92 -9.29
CA LYS A 186 41.05 -3.61 -9.76
C LYS A 186 42.12 -3.54 -8.65
N ARG A 187 41.93 -4.24 -7.53
CA ARG A 187 43.00 -4.44 -6.54
C ARG A 187 43.19 -5.93 -6.25
#